data_AF-A0A9X8CMB5-F1
#
_entry.id   AF-A0A9X8CMB5-F1
#
_cell.length_a   1.000
_cell.length_b   1.000
_cell.length_c   1.000
_cell.angle_alpha   90.00
_cell.angle_beta   90.00
_cell.angle_gamma   90.00
#
_symmetry.space_group_name_H-M   'P 1'
#
loop_
_entity.id
_entity.type
_entity.pdbx_description
1 polymer ?
#
loop_
_entity_poly.entity_id
_entity_poly.type
_entity_poly.pdbx_seq_one_letter_code
_entity_poly.pdbx_strand_id
1 'polypeptide(L)'
;YKEPDDLVIDGQQRLTALLAALHGTRVRDKNYRDRTIRISFNPLTREFAVWTQAYERNTEWISSVSSVFEADRDHSVSKFRKSFIRQADEGRRRNDRPELTDEEEDLVEENLNDLLNLGIYTLPTLKINSKADEEDVAEIFVRVNSGGTKLTEKNFIETLLAVFDNEVHARIDGFCAESRVPKDGTAYNQIIQVDPSHLIRVAVGVGFRRARLKYAYMLLRGKDLKTGITSSKTREENLEKFKRSLDLALNLNNWHAFLNLFGKAGYLKGSIVASTNAVVFSYVLYLIGKYDYKVPPFELNKVITKWIFMST
;
A
#
# COMPACT_ATOMS: atom_id res chain seq x y z
N TYR A 1 -13.69 -5.55 -20.01
CA TYR A 1 -13.66 -5.56 -18.53
C TYR A 1 -15.03 -5.11 -18.05
N LYS A 2 -15.70 -5.88 -17.18
CA LYS A 2 -16.98 -5.46 -16.58
C LYS A 2 -16.62 -4.53 -15.41
N GLU A 3 -17.17 -3.32 -15.39
CA GLU A 3 -16.92 -2.36 -14.31
C GLU A 3 -17.39 -2.97 -12.98
N PRO A 4 -16.59 -2.93 -11.90
CA PRO A 4 -17.01 -3.49 -10.62
C PRO A 4 -18.19 -2.67 -10.05
N ASP A 5 -19.27 -3.37 -9.69
CA ASP A 5 -20.49 -2.74 -9.14
C ASP A 5 -20.27 -2.18 -7.72
N ASP A 6 -19.33 -2.77 -6.97
CA ASP A 6 -18.96 -2.38 -5.61
C ASP A 6 -17.43 -2.17 -5.52
N LEU A 7 -17.01 -1.10 -4.85
CA LEU A 7 -15.60 -0.82 -4.53
C LEU A 7 -15.38 -1.02 -3.03
N VAL A 8 -14.45 -1.90 -2.66
CA VAL A 8 -13.99 -2.02 -1.26
C VAL A 8 -13.01 -0.88 -0.99
N ILE A 9 -13.51 0.15 -0.32
CA ILE A 9 -12.78 1.40 -0.06
C ILE A 9 -11.82 1.24 1.12
N ASP A 10 -12.24 0.50 2.15
CA ASP A 10 -11.46 0.19 3.34
C ASP A 10 -11.23 -1.31 3.44
N GLY A 11 -9.99 -1.69 3.69
CA GLY A 11 -9.62 -3.07 3.93
C GLY A 11 -8.55 -3.62 3.01
N GLN A 12 -8.11 -2.98 1.93
CA GLN A 12 -7.11 -3.60 1.04
C GLN A 12 -5.84 -4.06 1.79
N GLN A 13 -5.22 -3.20 2.59
CA GLN A 13 -4.04 -3.59 3.39
C GLN A 13 -4.36 -4.66 4.44
N ARG A 14 -5.54 -4.59 5.07
CA ARG A 14 -5.98 -5.55 6.10
C ARG A 14 -6.33 -6.91 5.49
N LEU A 15 -6.99 -6.92 4.33
CA LEU A 15 -7.31 -8.08 3.52
C LEU A 15 -6.05 -8.71 2.94
N THR A 16 -5.10 -7.90 2.48
CA THR A 16 -3.78 -8.39 2.07
C THR A 16 -3.03 -9.02 3.24
N ALA A 17 -3.05 -8.38 4.42
CA ALA A 17 -2.43 -8.94 5.62
C ALA A 17 -3.13 -10.24 6.08
N LEU A 18 -4.46 -10.27 6.04
CA LEU A 18 -5.27 -11.44 6.35
C LEU A 18 -4.96 -12.58 5.37
N LEU A 19 -5.02 -12.30 4.06
CA LEU A 19 -4.66 -13.25 3.01
C LEU A 19 -3.22 -13.78 3.21
N ALA A 20 -2.27 -12.90 3.51
CA ALA A 20 -0.88 -13.29 3.77
C ALA A 20 -0.74 -14.16 5.03
N ALA A 21 -1.48 -13.86 6.11
CA ALA A 21 -1.46 -14.64 7.33
C ALA A 21 -2.12 -16.03 7.15
N LEU A 22 -3.22 -16.12 6.40
CA LEU A 22 -3.97 -17.36 6.17
C LEU A 22 -3.34 -18.26 5.09
N HIS A 23 -2.70 -17.68 4.07
CA HIS A 23 -2.11 -18.44 2.96
C HIS A 23 -0.58 -18.49 2.98
N GLY A 24 0.09 -17.76 3.87
CA GLY A 24 1.55 -17.69 3.92
C GLY A 24 2.17 -16.91 2.75
N THR A 25 1.37 -16.16 1.99
CA THR A 25 1.81 -15.40 0.82
C THR A 25 2.77 -14.27 1.23
N ARG A 26 3.85 -14.09 0.45
CA ARG A 26 4.78 -12.96 0.66
C ARG A 26 4.12 -11.66 0.24
N VAL A 27 4.33 -10.62 1.04
CA VAL A 27 3.86 -9.25 0.80
C VAL A 27 5.04 -8.30 0.83
N ARG A 28 4.91 -7.15 0.16
CA ARG A 28 5.96 -6.11 0.16
C ARG A 28 5.70 -5.08 1.25
N ASP A 29 6.74 -4.73 1.99
CA ASP A 29 6.69 -3.62 2.96
C ASP A 29 6.79 -2.25 2.27
N LYS A 30 6.73 -1.15 3.05
CA LYS A 30 6.86 0.23 2.55
C LYS A 30 8.17 0.54 1.81
N ASN A 31 9.18 -0.32 1.97
CA ASN A 31 10.46 -0.22 1.27
C ASN A 31 10.54 -1.22 0.10
N TYR A 32 9.40 -1.78 -0.31
CA TYR A 32 9.27 -2.77 -1.37
C TYR A 32 10.08 -4.05 -1.14
N ARG A 33 10.36 -4.39 0.14
CA ARG A 33 11.02 -5.64 0.50
C ARG A 33 10.00 -6.74 0.78
N ASP A 34 10.27 -7.94 0.30
CA ASP A 34 9.44 -9.11 0.58
C ASP A 34 9.47 -9.45 2.07
N ARG A 35 8.29 -9.66 2.64
CA ARG A 35 8.03 -10.05 4.01
C ARG A 35 7.01 -11.17 4.02
N THR A 36 7.16 -12.10 4.96
CA THR A 36 6.13 -13.07 5.29
C THR A 36 5.48 -12.63 6.60
N ILE A 37 4.16 -12.52 6.60
CA ILE A 37 3.38 -12.28 7.82
C ILE A 37 3.07 -13.64 8.42
N ARG A 38 3.50 -13.85 9.68
CA ARG A 38 3.22 -15.07 10.44
C ARG A 38 2.44 -14.68 11.69
N ILE A 39 1.28 -15.28 11.85
CA ILE A 39 0.46 -15.19 13.06
C ILE A 39 0.51 -16.55 13.72
N SER A 40 0.99 -16.57 14.97
CA SER A 40 1.00 -17.75 15.80
C SER A 40 -0.35 -17.90 16.52
N PHE A 41 -0.74 -19.14 16.79
CA PHE A 41 -2.01 -19.46 17.45
C PHE A 41 -1.80 -20.53 18.51
N ASN A 42 -2.36 -20.32 19.70
CA ASN A 42 -2.37 -21.32 20.76
C ASN A 42 -3.76 -21.98 20.81
N PRO A 43 -3.89 -23.25 20.40
CA PRO A 43 -5.17 -23.95 20.40
C PRO A 43 -5.64 -24.37 21.78
N LEU A 44 -4.86 -24.19 22.86
CA LEU A 44 -5.32 -24.42 24.23
C LEU A 44 -5.93 -23.15 24.85
N THR A 45 -5.32 -21.98 24.59
CA THR A 45 -5.77 -20.70 25.16
C THR A 45 -6.65 -19.87 24.21
N ARG A 46 -6.80 -20.29 22.94
CA ARG A 46 -7.45 -19.53 21.84
C ARG A 46 -6.79 -18.17 21.57
N GLU A 47 -5.50 -18.02 21.87
CA GLU A 47 -4.78 -16.76 21.68
C GLU A 47 -4.09 -16.68 20.32
N PHE A 48 -4.20 -15.51 19.69
CA PHE A 48 -3.39 -15.14 18.52
C PHE A 48 -2.24 -14.23 18.94
N ALA A 49 -1.07 -14.44 18.34
CA ALA A 49 0.07 -13.56 18.53
C ALA A 49 0.83 -13.33 17.23
N VAL A 50 1.43 -12.14 17.09
CA VAL A 50 2.41 -11.92 16.01
C VAL A 50 3.61 -12.83 16.27
N TRP A 51 4.05 -13.55 15.24
CA TRP A 51 5.15 -14.50 15.37
C TRP A 51 6.40 -13.86 15.98
N THR A 52 7.01 -14.58 16.91
CA THR A 52 8.32 -14.27 17.47
C THR A 52 9.11 -15.57 17.68
N GLN A 53 10.42 -15.45 17.89
CA GLN A 53 11.26 -16.61 18.22
C GLN A 53 10.82 -17.33 19.51
N ALA A 54 10.13 -16.63 20.43
CA ALA A 54 9.60 -17.23 21.64
C ALA A 54 8.43 -18.17 21.33
N TYR A 55 7.48 -17.74 20.49
CA TYR A 55 6.36 -18.59 20.05
C TYR A 55 6.81 -19.74 19.14
N GLU A 56 7.84 -19.53 18.31
CA GLU A 56 8.44 -20.62 17.51
C GLU A 56 9.01 -21.75 18.38
N ARG A 57 9.56 -21.43 19.55
CA ARG A 57 10.17 -22.41 20.45
C ARG A 57 9.16 -23.06 21.41
N ASN A 58 7.97 -22.47 21.55
CA ASN A 58 6.93 -23.00 22.41
C ASN A 58 6.09 -24.02 21.63
N THR A 59 6.19 -25.29 22.01
CA THR A 59 5.49 -26.40 21.33
C THR A 59 3.98 -26.39 21.53
N GLU A 60 3.45 -25.63 22.49
CA GLU A 60 2.01 -25.41 22.66
C GLU A 60 1.47 -24.35 21.68
N TRP A 61 2.34 -23.72 20.88
CA TRP A 61 1.95 -22.74 19.87
C TRP A 61 2.13 -23.29 18.46
N ILE A 62 1.11 -23.08 17.63
CA ILE A 62 1.22 -23.22 16.20
C ILE A 62 1.92 -21.97 15.68
N SER A 63 3.10 -22.17 15.12
CA SER A 63 3.96 -21.05 14.76
C SER A 63 3.37 -20.15 13.66
N SER A 64 2.65 -20.74 12.69
CA SER A 64 1.94 -19.99 11.65
C SER A 64 0.58 -20.62 11.36
N VAL A 65 -0.50 -19.86 11.54
CA VAL A 65 -1.87 -20.31 11.19
C VAL A 65 -1.98 -20.73 9.73
N SER A 66 -1.17 -20.17 8.83
CA SER A 66 -1.12 -20.56 7.42
C SER A 66 -0.92 -22.06 7.20
N SER A 67 -0.18 -22.73 8.10
CA SER A 67 0.06 -24.18 8.03
C SER A 67 -1.18 -25.01 8.35
N VAL A 68 -2.09 -24.48 9.18
CA VAL A 68 -3.39 -25.11 9.47
C VAL A 68 -4.30 -25.03 8.24
N PHE A 69 -4.38 -23.84 7.62
CA PHE A 69 -5.14 -23.66 6.38
C PHE A 69 -4.54 -24.42 5.20
N GLU A 70 -3.22 -24.62 5.17
CA GLU A 70 -2.56 -25.49 4.19
C GLU A 70 -2.95 -26.95 4.41
N ALA A 71 -2.90 -27.43 5.65
CA ALA A 71 -3.37 -28.77 5.99
C ALA A 71 -4.84 -29.00 5.63
N ASP A 72 -5.71 -27.99 5.77
CA ASP A 72 -7.11 -28.05 5.35
C ASP A 72 -7.27 -28.20 3.84
N ARG A 73 -6.57 -27.37 3.06
CA ARG A 73 -6.53 -27.46 1.60
C ARG A 73 -6.02 -28.82 1.11
N ASP A 74 -5.06 -29.40 1.83
CA ASP A 74 -4.46 -30.70 1.51
C ASP A 74 -5.23 -31.89 2.13
N HIS A 75 -6.39 -31.65 2.74
CA HIS A 75 -7.20 -32.66 3.43
C HIS A 75 -6.43 -33.48 4.48
N SER A 76 -5.49 -32.82 5.17
CA SER A 76 -4.53 -33.43 6.10
C SER A 76 -4.62 -32.87 7.53
N VAL A 77 -5.70 -32.15 7.88
CA VAL A 77 -5.93 -31.55 9.22
C VAL A 77 -5.80 -32.58 10.35
N SER A 78 -6.33 -33.79 10.18
CA SER A 78 -6.20 -34.86 11.20
C SER A 78 -4.73 -35.24 11.44
N LYS A 79 -3.91 -35.30 10.38
CA LYS A 79 -2.47 -35.56 10.49
C LYS A 79 -1.75 -34.38 11.15
N PHE A 80 -2.12 -33.16 10.79
CA PHE A 80 -1.60 -31.94 11.40
C PHE A 80 -1.86 -31.92 12.91
N ARG A 81 -3.10 -32.18 13.33
CA ARG A 81 -3.52 -32.25 14.74
C ARG A 81 -2.70 -33.26 15.53
N LYS A 82 -2.62 -34.51 15.04
CA LYS A 82 -1.82 -35.57 15.70
C LYS A 82 -0.35 -35.19 15.83
N SER A 83 0.20 -34.54 14.81
CA SER A 83 1.57 -34.03 14.82
C SER A 83 1.76 -32.91 15.86
N PHE A 84 0.79 -32.00 15.97
CA PHE A 84 0.81 -30.92 16.97
C PHE A 84 0.75 -31.46 18.39
N ILE A 85 -0.22 -32.35 18.71
CA ILE A 85 -0.36 -32.97 20.04
C ILE A 85 0.94 -33.64 20.46
N ARG A 86 1.53 -34.45 19.58
CA ARG A 86 2.82 -35.11 19.83
C ARG A 86 3.94 -34.12 20.16
N GLN A 87 4.03 -33.00 19.45
CA GLN A 87 5.02 -31.97 19.70
C GLN A 87 4.77 -31.24 21.02
N ALA A 88 3.50 -30.93 21.32
CA ALA A 88 3.10 -30.32 22.58
C ALA A 88 3.49 -31.21 23.76
N ASP A 89 3.19 -32.51 23.73
CA ASP A 89 3.57 -33.47 24.76
C ASP A 89 5.08 -33.61 24.91
N GLU A 90 5.83 -33.68 23.80
CA GLU A 90 7.28 -33.69 23.84
C GLU A 90 7.84 -32.45 24.55
N GLY A 91 7.25 -31.27 24.32
CA GLY A 91 7.66 -30.05 25.02
C GLY A 91 7.21 -30.02 26.48
N ARG A 92 6.04 -30.55 26.82
CA ARG A 92 5.59 -30.69 28.22
C ARG A 92 6.50 -31.64 29.00
N ARG A 93 6.86 -32.80 28.42
CA ARG A 93 7.83 -33.75 29.01
C ARG A 93 9.19 -33.12 29.28
N ARG A 94 9.71 -32.30 28.35
CA ARG A 94 10.99 -31.59 28.56
C ARG A 94 10.95 -30.57 29.69
N ASN A 95 9.76 -30.12 30.08
CA ASN A 95 9.55 -29.13 31.14
C ASN A 95 8.89 -29.75 32.38
N ASP A 96 8.94 -31.08 32.54
CA ASP A 96 8.35 -31.82 33.66
C ASP A 96 6.85 -31.52 33.89
N ARG A 97 6.11 -31.24 32.81
CA ARG A 97 4.65 -31.06 32.80
C ARG A 97 3.94 -32.34 32.33
N PRO A 98 2.73 -32.63 32.85
CA PRO A 98 1.94 -33.77 32.37
C PRO A 98 1.59 -33.61 30.88
N GLU A 99 1.45 -34.72 30.16
CA GLU A 99 0.94 -34.73 28.78
C GLU A 99 -0.46 -34.14 28.71
N LEU A 100 -0.91 -33.81 27.50
CA LEU A 100 -2.27 -33.34 27.26
C LEU A 100 -3.28 -34.39 27.76
N THR A 101 -4.32 -33.93 28.46
CA THR A 101 -5.45 -34.79 28.79
C THR A 101 -6.37 -34.97 27.58
N ASP A 102 -7.21 -36.00 27.60
CA ASP A 102 -8.25 -36.20 26.56
C ASP A 102 -9.11 -34.94 26.37
N GLU A 103 -9.46 -34.25 27.46
CA GLU A 103 -10.20 -32.98 27.42
C GLU A 103 -9.43 -31.84 26.74
N GLU A 104 -8.11 -31.76 26.95
CA GLU A 104 -7.26 -30.78 26.27
C GLU A 104 -7.06 -31.12 24.78
N GLU A 105 -6.98 -32.40 24.43
CA GLU A 105 -6.94 -32.85 23.04
C GLU A 105 -8.23 -32.51 22.28
N ASP A 106 -9.39 -32.75 22.91
CA ASP A 106 -10.70 -32.38 22.38
C ASP A 106 -10.81 -30.85 22.20
N LEU A 107 -10.31 -30.07 23.18
CA LEU A 107 -10.26 -28.62 23.10
C LEU A 107 -9.38 -28.14 21.93
N VAL A 108 -8.23 -28.77 21.71
CA VAL A 108 -7.38 -28.48 20.55
C VAL A 108 -8.12 -28.77 19.25
N GLU A 109 -8.86 -29.87 19.16
CA GLU A 109 -9.66 -30.20 17.97
C GLU A 109 -10.76 -29.17 17.71
N GLU A 110 -11.54 -28.80 18.72
CA GLU A 110 -12.57 -27.77 18.62
C GLU A 110 -11.97 -26.43 18.16
N ASN A 111 -10.88 -26.00 18.79
CA ASN A 111 -10.28 -24.69 18.55
C ASN A 111 -9.60 -24.59 17.18
N LEU A 112 -9.11 -25.72 16.65
CA LEU A 112 -8.62 -25.79 15.27
C LEU A 112 -9.76 -25.71 14.25
N ASN A 113 -10.90 -26.34 14.53
CA ASN A 113 -12.09 -26.23 13.67
C ASN A 113 -12.63 -24.79 13.68
N ASP A 114 -12.69 -24.13 14.84
CA ASP A 114 -13.04 -22.71 14.97
C ASP A 114 -12.08 -21.80 14.18
N LEU A 115 -10.78 -22.07 14.24
CA LEU A 115 -9.78 -21.36 13.45
C LEU A 115 -10.04 -21.51 11.94
N LEU A 116 -10.35 -22.73 11.47
CA LEU A 116 -10.67 -22.99 10.06
C LEU A 116 -11.98 -22.32 9.63
N ASN A 117 -12.97 -22.23 10.53
CA ASN A 117 -14.24 -21.54 10.29
C ASN A 117 -14.07 -20.04 10.04
N LEU A 118 -12.91 -19.43 10.39
CA LEU A 118 -12.60 -18.05 9.98
C LEU A 118 -12.56 -17.90 8.45
N GLY A 119 -12.28 -18.98 7.69
CA GLY A 119 -12.29 -18.96 6.24
C GLY A 119 -13.67 -18.73 5.62
N ILE A 120 -14.75 -19.04 6.35
CA ILE A 120 -16.15 -18.85 5.91
C ILE A 120 -16.85 -17.73 6.70
N TYR A 121 -16.12 -16.99 7.53
CA TYR A 121 -16.67 -15.91 8.33
C TYR A 121 -17.12 -14.75 7.42
N THR A 122 -18.39 -14.37 7.51
CA THR A 122 -18.92 -13.22 6.77
C THR A 122 -18.56 -11.92 7.47
N LEU A 123 -17.70 -11.12 6.84
CA LEU A 123 -17.37 -9.79 7.35
C LEU A 123 -18.58 -8.85 7.18
N PRO A 124 -18.99 -8.11 8.23
CA PRO A 124 -20.00 -7.08 8.09
C PRO A 124 -19.50 -5.97 7.17
N THR A 125 -20.32 -5.55 6.21
CA THR A 125 -19.98 -4.49 5.26
C THR A 125 -20.91 -3.29 5.43
N LEU A 126 -20.33 -2.08 5.35
CA LEU A 126 -21.07 -0.82 5.26
C LEU A 126 -21.09 -0.38 3.80
N LYS A 127 -22.27 -0.36 3.18
CA LYS A 127 -22.44 0.10 1.81
C LYS A 127 -22.74 1.60 1.79
N ILE A 128 -21.90 2.37 1.12
CA ILE A 128 -22.11 3.81 0.89
C ILE A 128 -23.04 3.98 -0.33
N ASN A 129 -24.02 4.86 -0.21
CA ASN A 129 -24.95 5.16 -1.31
C ASN A 129 -24.20 5.77 -2.51
N SER A 130 -24.58 5.39 -3.74
CA SER A 130 -24.02 5.93 -4.98
C SER A 130 -24.20 7.44 -5.16
N LYS A 131 -25.13 8.06 -4.42
CA LYS A 131 -25.37 9.50 -4.39
C LYS A 131 -24.50 10.27 -3.39
N ALA A 132 -23.76 9.58 -2.51
CA ALA A 132 -22.89 10.24 -1.54
C ALA A 132 -21.87 11.08 -2.28
N ASP A 133 -21.65 12.29 -1.76
CA ASP A 133 -20.61 13.12 -2.33
C ASP A 133 -19.23 12.56 -1.95
N GLU A 134 -18.26 13.08 -2.64
CA GLU A 134 -16.95 12.47 -2.74
C GLU A 134 -16.05 12.88 -1.57
N GLU A 135 -16.37 14.02 -0.99
CA GLU A 135 -15.78 14.55 0.24
C GLU A 135 -16.33 13.75 1.42
N ASP A 136 -17.62 13.41 1.43
CA ASP A 136 -18.27 12.52 2.38
C ASP A 136 -17.65 11.11 2.34
N VAL A 137 -17.44 10.54 1.15
CA VAL A 137 -16.80 9.20 1.03
C VAL A 137 -15.37 9.22 1.58
N ALA A 138 -14.59 10.25 1.25
CA ALA A 138 -13.23 10.41 1.77
C ALA A 138 -13.22 10.64 3.29
N GLU A 139 -14.17 11.43 3.80
CA GLU A 139 -14.32 11.68 5.23
C GLU A 139 -14.74 10.41 5.98
N ILE A 140 -15.71 9.65 5.46
CA ILE A 140 -16.10 8.34 5.99
C ILE A 140 -14.87 7.43 6.05
N PHE A 141 -14.08 7.36 4.97
CA PHE A 141 -12.85 6.55 4.93
C PHE A 141 -11.86 6.95 6.03
N VAL A 142 -11.59 8.25 6.20
CA VAL A 142 -10.68 8.75 7.24
C VAL A 142 -11.24 8.50 8.64
N ARG A 143 -12.54 8.75 8.85
CA ARG A 143 -13.20 8.57 10.16
C ARG A 143 -13.23 7.11 10.59
N VAL A 144 -13.60 6.18 9.69
CA VAL A 144 -13.58 4.72 9.98
C VAL A 144 -12.17 4.23 10.33
N ASN A 145 -11.13 4.85 9.75
CA ASN A 145 -9.73 4.49 9.99
C ASN A 145 -9.02 5.32 11.08
N SER A 146 -9.76 6.17 11.80
CA SER A 146 -9.19 7.08 12.80
C SER A 146 -8.85 6.41 14.14
N GLY A 147 -9.44 5.24 14.45
CA GLY A 147 -9.19 4.50 15.69
C GLY A 147 -7.91 3.65 15.70
N GLY A 148 -7.26 3.45 14.56
CA GLY A 148 -6.03 2.65 14.40
C GLY A 148 -4.95 3.38 13.60
N THR A 149 -4.20 2.67 12.75
CA THR A 149 -3.30 3.32 11.78
C THR A 149 -4.11 4.21 10.86
N LYS A 150 -3.90 5.53 10.95
CA LYS A 150 -4.64 6.51 10.15
C LYS A 150 -4.35 6.30 8.66
N LEU A 151 -5.32 5.72 7.95
CA LEU A 151 -5.32 5.74 6.49
C LEU A 151 -5.58 7.17 6.01
N THR A 152 -4.90 7.54 4.94
CA THR A 152 -4.92 8.92 4.42
C THR A 152 -5.58 8.98 3.04
N GLU A 153 -5.98 10.17 2.59
CA GLU A 153 -6.49 10.40 1.22
C GLU A 153 -5.59 9.79 0.13
N LYS A 154 -4.27 9.70 0.38
CA LYS A 154 -3.31 9.02 -0.51
C LYS A 154 -3.69 7.56 -0.75
N ASN A 155 -3.98 6.81 0.32
CA ASN A 155 -4.26 5.38 0.22
C ASN A 155 -5.56 5.13 -0.54
N PHE A 156 -6.54 6.00 -0.38
CA PHE A 156 -7.78 5.92 -1.14
C PHE A 156 -7.58 6.11 -2.64
N ILE A 157 -6.75 7.07 -3.05
CA ILE A 157 -6.46 7.30 -4.48
C ILE A 157 -5.66 6.16 -5.09
N GLU A 158 -4.72 5.57 -4.35
CA GLU A 158 -4.00 4.36 -4.77
C GLU A 158 -4.97 3.20 -5.06
N THR A 159 -5.93 2.95 -4.15
CA THR A 159 -7.00 1.96 -4.36
C THR A 159 -7.79 2.22 -5.64
N LEU A 160 -8.20 3.47 -5.88
CA LEU A 160 -8.96 3.83 -7.08
C LEU A 160 -8.15 3.60 -8.36
N LEU A 161 -6.86 3.96 -8.36
CA LEU A 161 -5.98 3.71 -9.50
C LEU A 161 -5.83 2.22 -9.76
N ALA A 162 -5.64 1.39 -8.74
CA ALA A 162 -5.53 -0.06 -8.91
C ALA A 162 -6.81 -0.67 -9.53
N VAL A 163 -7.99 -0.12 -9.22
CA VAL A 163 -9.27 -0.59 -9.76
C VAL A 163 -9.52 -0.10 -11.18
N PHE A 164 -9.30 1.19 -11.46
CA PHE A 164 -9.60 1.76 -12.77
C PHE A 164 -8.51 1.49 -13.81
N ASP A 165 -7.24 1.42 -13.38
CA ASP A 165 -6.11 1.23 -14.27
C ASP A 165 -4.91 0.59 -13.54
N ASN A 166 -4.91 -0.75 -13.50
CA ASN A 166 -3.88 -1.53 -12.84
C ASN A 166 -2.48 -1.32 -13.47
N GLU A 167 -2.40 -1.04 -14.78
CA GLU A 167 -1.14 -0.77 -15.44
C GLU A 167 -0.51 0.53 -14.93
N VAL A 168 -1.31 1.60 -14.83
CA VAL A 168 -0.88 2.87 -14.25
C VAL A 168 -0.43 2.70 -12.81
N HIS A 169 -1.19 1.95 -12.00
CA HIS A 169 -0.83 1.63 -10.63
C HIS A 169 0.53 0.91 -10.55
N ALA A 170 0.71 -0.14 -11.37
CA ALA A 170 1.96 -0.92 -11.42
C ALA A 170 3.17 -0.07 -11.85
N ARG A 171 3.00 0.87 -12.78
CA ARG A 171 4.05 1.80 -13.21
C ARG A 171 4.48 2.75 -12.09
N ILE A 172 3.52 3.29 -11.34
CA ILE A 172 3.79 4.15 -10.18
C ILE A 172 4.53 3.36 -9.10
N ASP A 173 4.05 2.16 -8.79
CA ASP A 173 4.68 1.28 -7.79
C ASP A 173 6.10 0.85 -8.20
N GLY A 174 6.31 0.52 -9.47
CA GLY A 174 7.62 0.18 -10.01
C GLY A 174 8.63 1.31 -9.83
N PHE A 175 8.24 2.54 -10.20
CA PHE A 175 9.11 3.71 -10.03
C PHE A 175 9.42 4.00 -8.56
N CYS A 176 8.43 3.87 -7.67
CA CYS A 176 8.64 4.00 -6.23
C CYS A 176 9.60 2.93 -5.69
N ALA A 177 9.46 1.67 -6.11
CA ALA A 177 10.36 0.60 -5.74
C ALA A 177 11.79 0.85 -6.21
N GLU A 178 11.96 1.23 -7.48
CA GLU A 178 13.24 1.58 -8.08
C GLU A 178 13.91 2.76 -7.37
N SER A 179 13.13 3.72 -6.88
CA SER A 179 13.67 4.84 -6.09
C SER A 179 14.30 4.43 -4.76
N ARG A 180 14.13 3.17 -4.31
CA ARG A 180 14.79 2.60 -3.12
C ARG A 180 16.08 1.85 -3.45
N VAL A 181 16.39 1.64 -4.72
CA VAL A 181 17.53 0.81 -5.16
C VAL A 181 18.67 1.70 -5.68
N PRO A 182 19.80 1.82 -4.96
CA PRO A 182 20.94 2.65 -5.37
C PRO A 182 21.71 2.00 -6.54
N LYS A 183 21.17 2.13 -7.75
CA LYS A 183 21.71 1.55 -8.98
C LYS A 183 21.48 2.51 -10.16
N ASP A 184 22.40 2.52 -11.11
CA ASP A 184 22.22 3.28 -12.35
C ASP A 184 20.98 2.83 -13.12
N GLY A 185 20.28 3.80 -13.71
CA GLY A 185 19.04 3.57 -14.44
C GLY A 185 17.80 3.38 -13.56
N THR A 186 17.88 3.58 -12.23
CA THR A 186 16.71 3.62 -11.35
C THR A 186 16.32 5.07 -11.01
N ALA A 187 15.16 5.25 -10.36
CA ALA A 187 14.72 6.54 -9.84
C ALA A 187 15.42 6.99 -8.53
N TYR A 188 16.42 6.24 -8.07
CA TYR A 188 17.08 6.47 -6.79
C TYR A 188 17.79 7.82 -6.73
N ASN A 189 17.69 8.47 -5.56
CA ASN A 189 18.31 9.76 -5.31
C ASN A 189 18.48 10.02 -3.80
N GLN A 190 19.26 11.04 -3.45
CA GLN A 190 19.56 11.40 -2.05
C GLN A 190 18.55 12.39 -1.42
N ILE A 191 17.62 12.93 -2.21
CA ILE A 191 16.75 14.06 -1.83
C ILE A 191 15.41 13.58 -1.30
N ILE A 192 14.78 12.62 -1.99
CA ILE A 192 13.42 12.17 -1.71
C ILE A 192 13.27 10.67 -1.95
N GLN A 193 12.70 9.99 -0.96
CA GLN A 193 12.11 8.68 -1.14
C GLN A 193 10.71 8.86 -1.73
N VAL A 194 10.55 8.46 -3.00
CA VAL A 194 9.32 8.66 -3.75
C VAL A 194 8.22 7.74 -3.23
N ASP A 195 7.04 8.31 -3.07
CA ASP A 195 5.79 7.61 -2.75
C ASP A 195 4.77 7.81 -3.88
N PRO A 196 3.75 6.93 -4.03
CA PRO A 196 2.75 7.07 -5.08
C PRO A 196 2.03 8.44 -5.07
N SER A 197 1.73 8.97 -3.88
CA SER A 197 1.13 10.31 -3.74
C SER A 197 1.97 11.44 -4.35
N HIS A 198 3.31 11.32 -4.34
CA HIS A 198 4.18 12.32 -4.97
C HIS A 198 3.95 12.30 -6.47
N LEU A 199 4.03 11.13 -7.10
CA LEU A 199 3.86 10.96 -8.54
C LEU A 199 2.46 11.34 -9.02
N ILE A 200 1.43 10.97 -8.25
CA ILE A 200 0.04 11.37 -8.50
C ILE A 200 -0.08 12.89 -8.47
N ARG A 201 0.49 13.57 -7.45
CA ARG A 201 0.48 15.04 -7.38
C ARG A 201 1.20 15.67 -8.55
N VAL A 202 2.32 15.09 -9.01
CA VAL A 202 3.03 15.59 -10.20
C VAL A 202 2.15 15.47 -11.43
N ALA A 203 1.57 14.30 -11.68
CA ALA A 203 0.72 14.05 -12.84
C ALA A 203 -0.50 14.98 -12.87
N VAL A 204 -1.18 15.16 -11.73
CA VAL A 204 -2.33 16.09 -11.63
C VAL A 204 -1.88 17.54 -11.75
N GLY A 205 -0.74 17.91 -11.15
CA GLY A 205 -0.18 19.26 -11.22
C GLY A 205 0.16 19.68 -12.65
N VAL A 206 0.83 18.79 -13.39
CA VAL A 206 1.22 19.02 -14.79
C VAL A 206 -0.01 19.02 -15.70
N GLY A 207 -0.82 17.95 -15.67
CA GLY A 207 -1.94 17.78 -16.59
C GLY A 207 -3.08 18.76 -16.32
N PHE A 208 -3.44 18.98 -15.07
CA PHE A 208 -4.70 19.64 -14.70
C PHE A 208 -4.52 20.99 -14.02
N ARG A 209 -3.27 21.44 -13.82
CA ARG A 209 -2.95 22.70 -13.11
C ARG A 209 -3.51 22.72 -11.69
N ARG A 210 -3.61 21.54 -11.08
CA ARG A 210 -4.12 21.31 -9.73
C ARG A 210 -3.23 20.27 -9.09
N ALA A 211 -2.62 20.54 -7.96
CA ALA A 211 -1.65 19.60 -7.36
C ALA A 211 -2.12 19.04 -6.00
N ARG A 212 -3.35 19.34 -5.57
CA ARG A 212 -3.95 18.75 -4.37
C ARG A 212 -4.54 17.37 -4.69
N LEU A 213 -4.34 16.40 -3.79
CA LEU A 213 -4.79 15.01 -3.97
C LEU A 213 -6.30 14.89 -4.21
N LYS A 214 -7.12 15.73 -3.59
CA LYS A 214 -8.57 15.78 -3.83
C LYS A 214 -8.96 15.90 -5.30
N TYR A 215 -8.13 16.55 -6.13
CA TYR A 215 -8.42 16.65 -7.57
C TYR A 215 -8.10 15.37 -8.32
N ALA A 216 -7.11 14.59 -7.89
CA ALA A 216 -6.83 13.27 -8.48
C ALA A 216 -8.08 12.38 -8.41
N TYR A 217 -8.75 12.39 -7.26
CA TYR A 217 -10.00 11.70 -7.03
C TYR A 217 -11.08 12.09 -8.05
N MET A 218 -11.38 13.39 -8.15
CA MET A 218 -12.46 13.90 -9.00
C MET A 218 -12.22 13.51 -10.46
N LEU A 219 -10.97 13.55 -10.89
CA LEU A 219 -10.56 13.22 -12.25
C LEU A 219 -10.76 11.74 -12.57
N LEU A 220 -10.35 10.83 -11.67
CA LEU A 220 -10.49 9.38 -11.83
C LEU A 220 -11.96 8.92 -11.85
N ARG A 221 -12.87 9.68 -11.23
CA ARG A 221 -14.32 9.43 -11.29
C ARG A 221 -14.99 10.03 -12.53
N GLY A 222 -14.27 10.81 -13.34
CA GLY A 222 -14.82 11.45 -14.53
C GLY A 222 -15.55 12.76 -14.29
N LYS A 223 -15.27 13.42 -13.16
CA LYS A 223 -15.82 14.75 -12.87
C LYS A 223 -15.05 15.80 -13.65
N ASP A 224 -15.78 16.62 -14.40
CA ASP A 224 -15.24 17.83 -14.99
C ASP A 224 -15.07 18.89 -13.89
N LEU A 225 -13.83 19.37 -13.71
CA LEU A 225 -13.50 20.34 -12.65
C LEU A 225 -14.08 21.74 -12.89
N LYS A 226 -14.56 22.05 -14.10
CA LYS A 226 -15.19 23.33 -14.45
C LYS A 226 -16.70 23.27 -14.32
N THR A 227 -17.31 22.22 -14.87
CA THR A 227 -18.77 22.08 -14.93
C THR A 227 -19.35 21.30 -13.74
N GLY A 228 -18.52 20.52 -13.04
CA GLY A 228 -18.94 19.65 -11.93
C GLY A 228 -19.68 18.38 -12.37
N ILE A 229 -19.92 18.20 -13.66
CA ILE A 229 -20.66 17.07 -14.22
C ILE A 229 -19.74 15.86 -14.34
N THR A 230 -20.26 14.70 -13.97
CA THR A 230 -19.55 13.42 -14.05
C THR A 230 -20.04 12.61 -15.25
N SER A 231 -19.12 12.14 -16.09
CA SER A 231 -19.46 11.24 -17.20
C SER A 231 -18.34 10.23 -17.49
N SER A 232 -18.69 9.06 -18.05
CA SER A 232 -17.69 8.05 -18.43
C SER A 232 -16.74 8.56 -19.52
N LYS A 233 -17.24 9.39 -20.45
CA LYS A 233 -16.41 10.01 -21.48
C LYS A 233 -15.36 10.94 -20.87
N THR A 234 -15.78 11.79 -19.94
CA THR A 234 -14.87 12.69 -19.21
C THR A 234 -13.85 11.91 -18.38
N ARG A 235 -14.23 10.75 -17.82
CA ARG A 235 -13.31 9.84 -17.12
C ARG A 235 -12.20 9.34 -18.04
N GLU A 236 -12.55 8.84 -19.22
CA GLU A 236 -11.57 8.35 -20.20
C GLU A 236 -10.61 9.47 -20.65
N GLU A 237 -11.15 10.65 -20.96
CA GLU A 237 -10.33 11.83 -21.33
C GLU A 237 -9.40 12.25 -20.17
N ASN A 238 -9.89 12.23 -18.93
CA ASN A 238 -9.10 12.53 -17.74
C ASN A 238 -7.99 11.49 -17.52
N LEU A 239 -8.30 10.20 -17.66
CA LEU A 239 -7.33 9.11 -17.51
C LEU A 239 -6.22 9.21 -18.56
N GLU A 240 -6.58 9.46 -19.82
CA GLU A 240 -5.60 9.67 -20.90
C GLU A 240 -4.68 10.85 -20.61
N LYS A 241 -5.25 11.98 -20.16
CA LYS A 241 -4.46 13.17 -19.80
C LYS A 241 -3.57 12.92 -18.58
N PHE A 242 -4.07 12.17 -17.59
CA PHE A 242 -3.30 11.75 -16.43
C PHE A 242 -2.12 10.87 -16.84
N LYS A 243 -2.33 9.87 -17.69
CA LYS A 243 -1.28 8.98 -18.22
C LYS A 243 -0.16 9.75 -18.92
N ARG A 244 -0.50 10.65 -19.83
CA ARG A 244 0.51 11.49 -20.53
C ARG A 244 1.32 12.34 -19.56
N SER A 245 0.67 12.87 -18.52
CA SER A 245 1.35 13.67 -17.49
C SER A 245 2.23 12.80 -16.59
N LEU A 246 1.78 11.58 -16.30
CA LEU A 246 2.56 10.58 -15.56
C LEU A 246 3.78 10.13 -16.37
N ASP A 247 3.69 9.98 -17.69
CA ASP A 247 4.85 9.66 -18.54
C ASP A 247 5.97 10.69 -18.40
N LEU A 248 5.62 11.98 -18.30
CA LEU A 248 6.60 13.04 -18.04
C LEU A 248 7.20 12.95 -16.63
N ALA A 249 6.37 12.60 -15.64
CA ALA A 249 6.79 12.48 -14.25
C ALA A 249 7.76 11.30 -14.03
N LEU A 250 7.46 10.15 -14.64
CA LEU A 250 8.24 8.91 -14.54
C LEU A 250 9.45 8.88 -15.48
N ASN A 251 9.63 9.89 -16.34
CA ASN A 251 10.78 9.95 -17.23
C ASN A 251 12.07 10.19 -16.43
N LEU A 252 12.97 9.20 -16.40
CA LEU A 252 14.22 9.25 -15.64
C LEU A 252 15.14 10.41 -16.05
N ASN A 253 15.14 10.81 -17.31
CA ASN A 253 15.94 11.96 -17.76
C ASN A 253 15.40 13.26 -17.17
N ASN A 254 14.08 13.43 -17.12
CA ASN A 254 13.46 14.58 -16.45
C ASN A 254 13.73 14.54 -14.95
N TRP A 255 13.53 13.38 -14.32
CA TRP A 255 13.67 13.17 -12.89
C TRP A 255 15.08 13.49 -12.40
N HIS A 256 16.09 12.89 -13.02
CA HIS A 256 17.50 13.10 -12.63
C HIS A 256 18.00 14.50 -13.01
N ALA A 257 17.62 15.03 -14.17
CA ALA A 257 17.98 16.41 -14.53
C ALA A 257 17.44 17.43 -13.53
N PHE A 258 16.20 17.24 -13.06
CA PHE A 258 15.58 18.05 -12.02
C PHE A 258 16.28 17.87 -10.66
N LEU A 259 16.48 16.64 -10.20
CA LEU A 259 17.09 16.39 -8.89
C LEU A 259 18.54 16.89 -8.80
N ASN A 260 19.28 16.90 -9.91
CA ASN A 260 20.61 17.51 -9.96
C ASN A 260 20.60 19.02 -9.65
N LEU A 261 19.45 19.70 -9.78
CA LEU A 261 19.31 21.12 -9.39
C LEU A 261 19.31 21.30 -7.86
N PHE A 262 18.93 20.27 -7.08
CA PHE A 262 19.05 20.32 -5.62
C PHE A 262 20.51 20.41 -5.18
N GLY A 263 21.39 19.62 -5.79
CA GLY A 263 22.83 19.70 -5.53
C GLY A 263 23.39 21.09 -5.85
N LYS A 264 22.94 21.71 -6.95
CA LYS A 264 23.32 23.10 -7.31
C LYS A 264 22.79 24.15 -6.34
N ALA A 265 21.63 23.89 -5.72
CA ALA A 265 21.06 24.75 -4.68
C ALA A 265 21.67 24.50 -3.29
N GLY A 266 22.58 23.53 -3.13
CA GLY A 266 23.26 23.21 -1.87
C GLY A 266 22.63 22.05 -1.08
N TYR A 267 21.59 21.40 -1.61
CA TYR A 267 20.93 20.27 -0.97
C TYR A 267 21.60 18.95 -1.36
N LEU A 268 22.35 18.35 -0.43
CA LEU A 268 23.04 17.06 -0.63
C LEU A 268 22.28 15.85 -0.10
N LYS A 269 21.34 16.06 0.82
CA LYS A 269 20.54 15.01 1.47
C LYS A 269 19.11 15.49 1.71
N GLY A 270 18.16 14.56 1.76
CA GLY A 270 16.76 14.85 2.06
C GLY A 270 16.51 15.37 3.48
N SER A 271 17.44 15.16 4.43
CA SER A 271 17.29 15.62 5.82
C SER A 271 17.29 17.14 6.00
N ILE A 272 17.80 17.87 5.00
CA ILE A 272 17.85 19.34 5.00
C ILE A 272 16.74 19.97 4.13
N VAL A 273 15.88 19.15 3.55
CA VAL A 273 14.69 19.59 2.79
C VAL A 273 13.54 19.72 3.78
N ALA A 274 12.93 20.90 3.91
CA ALA A 274 11.88 21.12 4.91
C ALA A 274 10.62 20.29 4.62
N SER A 275 10.32 20.00 3.35
CA SER A 275 9.15 19.21 2.95
C SER A 275 9.34 18.46 1.64
N THR A 276 8.91 17.20 1.60
CA THR A 276 8.82 16.42 0.35
C THR A 276 7.86 17.06 -0.65
N ASN A 277 6.86 17.81 -0.19
CA ASN A 277 5.91 18.49 -1.08
C ASN A 277 6.57 19.64 -1.84
N ALA A 278 7.56 20.31 -1.25
CA ALA A 278 8.31 21.35 -1.93
C ALA A 278 9.10 20.77 -3.11
N VAL A 279 9.67 19.56 -2.95
CA VAL A 279 10.30 18.81 -4.06
C VAL A 279 9.29 18.50 -5.16
N VAL A 280 8.12 17.97 -4.78
CA VAL A 280 7.04 17.61 -5.72
C VAL A 280 6.56 18.83 -6.52
N PHE A 281 6.24 19.94 -5.86
CA PHE A 281 5.75 21.13 -6.56
C PHE A 281 6.84 21.82 -7.38
N SER A 282 8.10 21.79 -6.94
CA SER A 282 9.23 22.26 -7.74
C SER A 282 9.40 21.42 -9.01
N TYR A 283 9.17 20.10 -8.93
CA TYR A 283 9.22 19.24 -10.10
C TYR A 283 8.07 19.52 -11.07
N VAL A 284 6.86 19.77 -10.56
CA VAL A 284 5.73 20.24 -11.37
C VAL A 284 6.10 21.50 -12.13
N LEU A 285 6.64 22.52 -11.46
CA LEU A 285 7.06 23.76 -12.10
C LEU A 285 8.15 23.55 -13.14
N TYR A 286 9.13 22.68 -12.85
CA TYR A 286 10.17 22.30 -13.81
C TYR A 286 9.58 21.70 -15.09
N LEU A 287 8.67 20.72 -14.97
CA LEU A 287 8.03 20.07 -16.12
C LEU A 287 7.16 21.06 -16.92
N ILE A 288 6.40 21.93 -16.24
CA ILE A 288 5.59 22.97 -16.88
C ILE A 288 6.49 23.95 -17.65
N GLY A 289 7.55 24.43 -17.01
CA GLY A 289 8.51 25.33 -17.66
C GLY A 289 9.17 24.70 -18.89
N LYS A 290 9.50 23.40 -18.81
CA LYS A 290 10.14 22.66 -19.89
C LYS A 290 9.22 22.38 -21.07
N TYR A 291 8.02 21.87 -20.83
CA TYR A 291 7.16 21.33 -21.90
C TYR A 291 6.10 22.33 -22.38
N ASP A 292 5.53 23.13 -21.48
CA ASP A 292 4.42 24.03 -21.83
C ASP A 292 4.94 25.39 -22.28
N TYR A 293 5.85 25.97 -21.49
CA TYR A 293 6.45 27.27 -21.78
C TYR A 293 7.72 27.17 -22.63
N LYS A 294 8.26 25.96 -22.80
CA LYS A 294 9.47 25.69 -23.61
C LYS A 294 10.64 26.62 -23.25
N VAL A 295 10.80 26.90 -21.96
CA VAL A 295 11.86 27.77 -21.46
C VAL A 295 13.22 27.18 -21.82
N PRO A 296 14.18 27.97 -22.36
CA PRO A 296 15.51 27.48 -22.69
C PRO A 296 16.17 26.76 -21.50
N PRO A 297 16.83 25.59 -21.70
CA PRO A 297 17.30 24.75 -20.59
C PRO A 297 18.21 25.46 -19.58
N PHE A 298 19.07 26.37 -20.04
CA PHE A 298 19.95 27.14 -19.18
C PHE A 298 19.17 28.05 -18.22
N GLU A 299 18.23 28.82 -18.75
CA GLU A 299 17.38 29.73 -17.95
C GLU A 299 16.44 28.95 -17.04
N LEU A 300 15.84 27.86 -17.55
CA LEU A 300 14.96 27.00 -16.74
C LEU A 300 15.71 26.45 -15.52
N ASN A 301 16.90 25.88 -15.73
CA ASN A 301 17.71 25.33 -14.64
C ASN A 301 18.07 26.41 -13.62
N LYS A 302 18.45 27.61 -14.07
CA LYS A 302 18.79 28.73 -13.20
C LYS A 302 17.60 29.19 -12.34
N VAL A 303 16.42 29.38 -12.96
CA VAL A 303 15.21 29.81 -12.26
C VAL A 303 14.72 28.75 -11.28
N ILE A 304 14.69 27.48 -11.69
CA ILE A 304 14.26 26.38 -10.82
C ILE A 304 15.24 26.16 -9.67
N THR A 305 16.56 26.29 -9.88
CA THR A 305 17.54 26.21 -8.78
C THR A 305 17.30 27.30 -7.72
N LYS A 306 17.01 28.54 -8.15
CA LYS A 306 16.66 29.64 -7.23
C LYS A 306 15.34 29.37 -6.50
N TRP A 307 14.35 28.83 -7.21
CA TRP A 307 13.07 28.45 -6.63
C TRP A 307 13.24 27.36 -5.56
N ILE A 308 14.05 26.32 -5.83
CA ILE A 308 14.39 25.28 -4.87
C ILE A 308 15.04 25.93 -3.64
N PHE A 309 16.06 26.77 -3.81
CA PHE A 309 16.70 27.44 -2.67
C PHE A 309 15.71 28.26 -1.80
N MET A 310 14.70 28.89 -2.41
CA MET A 310 13.71 29.70 -1.69
C MET A 310 12.58 28.87 -1.03
N SER A 311 12.15 27.78 -1.66
CA SER A 311 10.90 27.08 -1.31
C SER A 311 11.07 25.78 -0.53
N THR A 312 12.31 25.27 -0.43
CA THR A 312 12.65 24.04 0.29
C THR A 312 13.36 24.32 1.60
#